data_AF-C9RSA5-F1
#
_entry.id   AF-C9RSA5-F1
#
_cell.length_a   1.000
_cell.length_b   1.000
_cell.length_c   1.000
_cell.angle_alpha   90.00
_cell.angle_beta   90.00
_cell.angle_gamma   90.00
#
_symmetry.space_group_name_H-M   'P 1'
#
loop_
_entity.id
_entity.type
_entity.pdbx_description
1 polymer ?
#
loop_
_entity_poly.entity_id
_entity_poly.type
_entity_poly.pdbx_seq_one_letter_code
_entity_poly.pdbx_strand_id
1 'polypeptide(L)'
;MAIIFDDKKSINDYLKKPDIHPESFTSLCKRQTVGLKLVSDDMEQEKKEQEEVAKLLEKRFERKKKLLFDNLDLILRHKDEILETPRYANIDAHYAIKGGGCYVGPISTSKHYNFAGTLVNINLKLGELLELWDNEQFKIPCKCGSTAVIHYFSGSPLSGGSIATSICPNCKEQIHNIRGRSFGKYMGHLLLKMRESTEKVAKSVTAQWTLAESEYEKKVAEGHSSCWYRKGAEFHGDGKSCDLETMINELQLKEFAQQQ
;
A
#
# COMPACT_ATOMS: atom_id res chain seq x y z
N MET A 1 -19.07 7.17 -16.73
CA MET A 1 -19.46 8.28 -17.62
C MET A 1 -18.68 9.52 -17.17
N ALA A 2 -17.74 10.02 -17.97
CA ALA A 2 -16.93 11.19 -17.58
C ALA A 2 -17.60 12.48 -18.08
N ILE A 3 -17.85 13.42 -17.18
CA ILE A 3 -18.31 14.77 -17.54
C ILE A 3 -17.06 15.63 -17.68
N ILE A 4 -16.77 16.06 -18.92
CA ILE A 4 -15.66 16.96 -19.23
C ILE A 4 -16.23 18.38 -19.32
N PHE A 5 -15.73 19.30 -18.50
CA PHE A 5 -16.04 20.72 -18.59
C PHE A 5 -15.00 21.41 -19.45
N ASP A 6 -15.46 22.04 -20.53
CA ASP A 6 -14.70 22.94 -21.39
C ASP A 6 -14.83 24.36 -20.82
N ASP A 7 -13.72 24.89 -20.31
CA ASP A 7 -13.61 26.19 -19.63
C ASP A 7 -13.91 27.39 -20.54
N LYS A 8 -14.08 27.17 -21.86
CA LYS A 8 -14.47 28.20 -22.81
C LYS A 8 -15.98 28.41 -22.91
N LYS A 9 -16.79 27.58 -22.23
CA LYS A 9 -18.26 27.64 -22.27
C LYS A 9 -18.82 28.08 -20.92
N SER A 10 -19.81 28.97 -20.96
CA SER A 10 -20.46 29.39 -19.72
C SER A 10 -21.33 28.25 -19.18
N ILE A 11 -21.49 28.21 -17.85
CA ILE A 11 -22.38 27.24 -17.19
C ILE A 11 -23.80 27.22 -17.79
N ASN A 12 -24.27 28.36 -18.29
CA ASN A 12 -25.58 28.50 -18.92
C ASN A 12 -25.70 27.75 -20.27
N ASP A 13 -24.59 27.48 -20.94
CA ASP A 13 -24.59 26.74 -22.21
C ASP A 13 -24.73 25.24 -21.99
N TYR A 14 -24.32 24.72 -20.83
CA TYR A 14 -24.55 23.33 -20.44
C TYR A 14 -25.99 23.06 -20.00
N LEU A 15 -26.66 24.08 -19.42
CA LEU A 15 -28.06 24.00 -18.96
C LEU A 15 -29.09 24.06 -20.10
N LYS A 16 -28.68 24.40 -21.33
CA LYS A 16 -29.56 24.51 -22.51
C LYS A 16 -29.65 23.24 -23.36
N LYS A 17 -28.94 22.16 -23.01
CA LYS A 17 -29.08 20.87 -23.74
C LYS A 17 -30.40 20.19 -23.37
N PRO A 18 -31.27 19.85 -24.33
CA PRO A 18 -32.60 19.29 -24.05
C PRO A 18 -32.57 17.88 -23.44
N ASP A 19 -31.44 17.16 -23.51
CA ASP A 19 -31.35 15.77 -23.06
C ASP A 19 -30.69 15.56 -21.68
N ILE A 20 -30.41 16.63 -20.93
CA ILE A 20 -29.89 16.51 -19.56
C ILE A 20 -30.70 17.42 -18.65
N HIS A 21 -31.95 17.03 -18.39
CA HIS A 21 -32.66 17.57 -17.24
C HIS A 21 -32.15 16.89 -15.97
N PRO A 22 -31.47 17.61 -15.04
CA PRO A 22 -31.19 17.06 -13.73
C PRO A 22 -32.52 16.73 -13.04
N GLU A 23 -32.68 15.48 -12.62
CA GLU A 23 -33.88 15.04 -11.90
C GLU A 23 -34.08 15.90 -10.64
N SER A 24 -35.29 16.43 -10.43
CA SER A 24 -35.60 17.17 -9.21
C SER A 24 -35.68 16.23 -8.01
N PHE A 25 -35.30 16.72 -6.83
CA PHE A 25 -35.37 15.94 -5.58
C PHE A 25 -36.78 15.37 -5.33
N THR A 26 -37.83 16.10 -5.70
CA THR A 26 -39.22 15.66 -5.59
C THR A 26 -39.54 14.48 -6.52
N SER A 27 -38.98 14.45 -7.74
CA SER A 27 -39.10 13.31 -8.66
C SER A 27 -38.38 12.07 -8.11
N LEU A 28 -37.17 12.26 -7.57
CA LEU A 28 -36.40 11.20 -6.93
C LEU A 28 -37.15 10.58 -5.74
N CYS A 29 -37.74 11.39 -4.86
CA CYS A 29 -38.55 10.91 -3.74
C CYS A 29 -39.81 10.17 -4.21
N LYS A 30 -40.45 10.62 -5.30
CA LYS A 30 -41.59 9.91 -5.91
C LYS A 30 -41.18 8.55 -6.48
N ARG A 31 -39.99 8.42 -7.08
CA ARG A 31 -39.47 7.12 -7.54
C ARG A 31 -39.19 6.17 -6.38
N GLN A 32 -38.57 6.65 -5.31
CA GLN A 32 -38.28 5.85 -4.12
C GLN A 32 -39.56 5.36 -3.43
N THR A 33 -40.60 6.20 -3.37
CA THR A 33 -41.90 5.82 -2.76
C THR A 33 -42.68 4.80 -3.60
N VAL A 34 -42.41 4.69 -4.89
CA VAL A 34 -42.97 3.66 -5.80
C VAL A 34 -42.11 2.37 -5.83
N GLY A 35 -41.06 2.29 -5.02
CA GLY A 35 -40.23 1.09 -4.87
C GLY A 35 -39.17 0.91 -5.96
N LEU A 36 -38.96 1.90 -6.82
CA LEU A 36 -37.86 1.89 -7.79
C LEU A 36 -36.54 2.18 -7.07
N LYS A 37 -35.73 1.13 -6.88
CA LYS A 37 -34.42 1.25 -6.25
C LYS A 37 -33.50 2.18 -7.06
N LEU A 38 -32.78 3.06 -6.38
CA LEU A 38 -31.73 3.90 -6.98
C LEU A 38 -30.45 3.11 -7.29
N VAL A 39 -30.31 1.94 -6.66
CA VAL A 39 -29.18 1.02 -6.79
C VAL A 39 -29.75 -0.27 -7.35
N SER A 40 -29.24 -0.74 -8.49
CA SER A 40 -29.65 -2.04 -9.03
C SER A 40 -29.25 -3.16 -8.07
N ASP A 41 -29.98 -4.26 -8.10
CA ASP A 41 -29.63 -5.45 -7.31
C ASP A 41 -28.21 -5.94 -7.63
N ASP A 42 -27.76 -5.77 -8.89
CA ASP A 42 -26.38 -6.04 -9.32
C ASP A 42 -25.37 -5.17 -8.58
N MET A 43 -25.61 -3.85 -8.45
CA MET A 43 -24.70 -2.96 -7.70
C MET A 43 -24.71 -3.26 -6.19
N GLU A 44 -25.85 -3.69 -5.63
CA GLU A 44 -25.91 -4.16 -4.24
C GLU A 44 -25.11 -5.45 -4.05
N GLN A 45 -25.17 -6.36 -5.03
CA GLN A 45 -24.41 -7.62 -5.01
C GLN A 45 -22.91 -7.36 -5.16
N GLU A 46 -22.49 -6.56 -6.14
CA GLU A 46 -21.07 -6.17 -6.31
C GLU A 46 -20.50 -5.55 -5.04
N LYS A 47 -21.28 -4.68 -4.37
CA LYS A 47 -20.87 -4.08 -3.11
C LYS A 47 -20.66 -5.13 -2.01
N LYS A 48 -21.56 -6.12 -1.89
CA LYS A 48 -21.41 -7.21 -0.92
C LYS A 48 -20.18 -8.05 -1.22
N GLU A 49 -19.95 -8.39 -2.49
CA GLU A 49 -18.76 -9.15 -2.91
C GLU A 49 -17.47 -8.38 -2.58
N GLN A 50 -17.43 -7.07 -2.85
CA GLN A 50 -16.31 -6.20 -2.47
C GLN A 50 -16.08 -6.16 -0.95
N GLU A 51 -17.15 -6.06 -0.16
CA GLU A 51 -17.08 -6.09 1.30
C GLU A 51 -16.55 -7.44 1.84
N GLU A 52 -16.96 -8.56 1.24
CA GLU A 52 -16.46 -9.89 1.60
C GLU A 52 -14.98 -10.06 1.27
N VAL A 53 -14.56 -9.63 0.08
CA VAL A 53 -13.13 -9.62 -0.30
C VAL A 53 -12.33 -8.74 0.65
N ALA A 54 -12.83 -7.56 1.01
CA ALA A 54 -12.16 -6.67 1.96
C ALA A 54 -11.98 -7.33 3.33
N LYS A 55 -13.00 -8.02 3.85
CA LYS A 55 -12.92 -8.77 5.13
C LYS A 55 -11.88 -9.89 5.08
N LEU A 56 -11.79 -10.62 3.97
CA LEU A 56 -10.79 -11.67 3.81
C LEU A 56 -9.37 -11.10 3.78
N LEU A 57 -9.17 -9.98 3.08
CA LEU A 57 -7.89 -9.28 3.05
C LEU A 57 -7.50 -8.76 4.43
N GLU A 58 -8.44 -8.19 5.17
CA GLU A 58 -8.22 -7.70 6.54
C GLU A 58 -7.75 -8.84 7.46
N LYS A 59 -8.44 -9.99 7.47
CA LYS A 59 -8.00 -11.18 8.23
C LYS A 59 -6.59 -11.64 7.85
N ARG A 60 -6.27 -11.63 6.56
CA ARG A 60 -4.93 -11.98 6.08
C ARG A 60 -3.87 -10.99 6.58
N PHE A 61 -4.17 -9.69 6.57
CA PHE A 61 -3.27 -8.67 7.07
C PHE A 61 -3.12 -8.73 8.59
N GLU A 62 -4.16 -9.07 9.34
CA GLU A 62 -4.09 -9.29 10.78
C GLU A 62 -3.18 -10.47 11.13
N ARG A 63 -3.29 -11.60 10.41
CA ARG A 63 -2.38 -12.74 10.58
C ARG A 63 -0.94 -12.33 10.32
N LYS A 64 -0.67 -11.66 9.19
CA LYS A 64 0.69 -11.20 8.85
C LYS A 64 1.23 -10.20 9.87
N LYS A 65 0.38 -9.27 10.31
CA LYS A 65 0.71 -8.28 11.34
C LYS A 65 1.10 -8.97 12.64
N LYS A 66 0.30 -9.94 13.09
CA LYS A 66 0.58 -10.73 14.29
C LYS A 66 1.92 -11.44 14.16
N LEU A 67 2.12 -12.17 13.04
CA LEU A 67 3.37 -12.87 12.76
C LEU A 67 4.59 -11.94 12.81
N LEU A 68 4.49 -10.75 12.19
CA LEU A 68 5.55 -9.75 12.20
C LEU A 68 5.90 -9.29 13.63
N PHE A 69 4.89 -8.92 14.42
CA PHE A 69 5.11 -8.36 15.75
C PHE A 69 5.51 -9.40 16.80
N ASP A 70 4.99 -10.63 16.68
CA ASP A 70 5.40 -11.76 17.50
C ASP A 70 6.90 -12.07 17.28
N ASN A 71 7.37 -12.00 16.04
CA ASN A 71 8.76 -12.25 15.67
C ASN A 71 9.62 -10.98 15.52
N LEU A 72 9.14 -9.83 16.00
CA LEU A 72 9.82 -8.55 15.77
C LEU A 72 11.24 -8.52 16.32
N ASP A 73 11.48 -9.19 17.46
CA ASP A 73 12.82 -9.28 18.05
C ASP A 73 13.81 -9.97 17.10
N LEU A 74 13.47 -11.18 16.61
CA LEU A 74 14.25 -11.92 15.63
C LEU A 74 14.53 -11.07 14.38
N ILE A 75 13.49 -10.42 13.85
CA ILE A 75 13.58 -9.57 12.66
C ILE A 75 14.56 -8.41 12.89
N LEU A 76 14.50 -7.74 14.04
CA LEU A 76 15.40 -6.63 14.34
C LEU A 76 16.83 -7.10 14.62
N ARG A 77 17.04 -8.29 15.19
CA ARG A 77 18.37 -8.89 15.38
C ARG A 77 19.05 -9.23 14.06
N HIS A 78 18.29 -9.71 13.07
CA HIS A 78 18.78 -10.01 11.72
C HIS A 78 18.56 -8.87 10.70
N LYS A 79 18.38 -7.63 11.18
CA LYS A 79 18.03 -6.49 10.32
C LYS A 79 19.00 -6.31 9.15
N ASP A 80 20.29 -6.34 9.40
CA ASP A 80 21.30 -6.08 8.36
C ASP A 80 21.28 -7.17 7.28
N GLU A 81 21.14 -8.44 7.68
CA GLU A 81 20.97 -9.57 6.75
C GLU A 81 19.69 -9.44 5.90
N ILE A 82 18.59 -8.99 6.50
CA ILE A 82 17.33 -8.75 5.79
C ILE A 82 17.49 -7.64 4.75
N LEU A 83 18.21 -6.57 5.09
CA LEU A 83 18.47 -5.45 4.16
C LEU A 83 19.41 -5.85 3.01
N GLU A 84 20.42 -6.67 3.29
CA GLU A 84 21.36 -7.18 2.29
C GLU A 84 20.73 -8.20 1.34
N THR A 85 19.70 -8.92 1.79
CA THR A 85 19.06 -9.99 1.01
C THR A 85 17.82 -9.46 0.27
N PRO A 86 17.86 -9.25 -1.07
CA PRO A 86 16.75 -8.61 -1.79
C PRO A 86 15.40 -9.34 -1.65
N ARG A 87 15.42 -10.68 -1.56
CA ARG A 87 14.20 -11.48 -1.39
C ARG A 87 13.48 -11.21 -0.07
N TYR A 88 14.22 -10.88 0.99
CA TYR A 88 13.65 -10.56 2.31
C TYR A 88 13.25 -9.09 2.38
N ALA A 89 14.13 -8.19 1.92
CA ALA A 89 13.87 -6.76 1.90
C ALA A 89 12.56 -6.42 1.16
N ASN A 90 12.23 -7.15 0.08
CA ASN A 90 11.06 -6.92 -0.77
C ASN A 90 9.75 -7.54 -0.27
N ILE A 91 9.73 -8.18 0.92
CA ILE A 91 8.50 -8.70 1.53
C ILE A 91 7.54 -7.53 1.83
N ASP A 92 6.26 -7.70 1.51
CA ASP A 92 5.24 -6.69 1.79
C ASP A 92 5.02 -6.50 3.30
N ALA A 93 5.11 -5.24 3.76
CA ALA A 93 4.94 -4.84 5.16
C ALA A 93 4.00 -3.63 5.33
N HIS A 94 3.20 -3.29 4.32
CA HIS A 94 2.25 -2.15 4.36
C HIS A 94 1.25 -2.20 5.52
N TYR A 95 0.94 -3.38 6.07
CA TYR A 95 0.05 -3.56 7.22
C TYR A 95 0.71 -3.24 8.58
N ALA A 96 2.03 -3.06 8.62
CA ALA A 96 2.79 -2.89 9.86
C ALA A 96 2.63 -1.50 10.47
N ILE A 97 2.48 -0.47 9.65
CA ILE A 97 2.27 0.91 10.09
C ILE A 97 0.85 1.36 9.73
N LYS A 98 0.14 1.91 10.72
CA LYS A 98 -1.20 2.49 10.54
C LYS A 98 -1.24 3.93 11.08
N GLY A 99 -2.35 4.61 10.83
CA GLY A 99 -2.55 5.96 11.35
C GLY A 99 -3.27 6.86 10.37
N GLY A 100 -3.16 8.17 10.59
CA GLY A 100 -3.88 9.14 9.78
C GLY A 100 -3.62 10.58 10.16
N GLY A 101 -3.87 11.47 9.20
CA GLY A 101 -3.92 12.90 9.44
C GLY A 101 -5.36 13.38 9.58
N CYS A 102 -5.63 14.28 10.53
CA CYS A 102 -6.85 15.09 10.49
C CYS A 102 -6.93 15.78 9.12
N TYR A 103 -8.10 15.72 8.47
CA TYR A 103 -8.37 16.28 7.13
C TYR A 103 -7.63 15.64 5.95
N VAL A 104 -6.67 14.73 6.19
CA VAL A 104 -5.93 14.01 5.14
C VAL A 104 -6.36 12.54 5.05
N GLY A 105 -7.00 12.02 6.10
CA GLY A 105 -7.48 10.65 6.16
C GLY A 105 -6.40 9.65 6.60
N PRO A 106 -6.66 8.34 6.40
CA PRO A 106 -5.73 7.30 6.80
C PRO A 106 -4.43 7.37 5.98
N ILE A 107 -3.33 6.95 6.61
CA ILE A 107 -2.04 6.84 5.93
C ILE A 107 -2.10 5.72 4.90
N SER A 108 -1.73 6.03 3.66
CA SER A 108 -1.58 5.02 2.62
C SER A 108 -0.15 4.50 2.57
N THR A 109 0.05 3.25 2.99
CA THR A 109 1.30 2.47 2.87
C THR A 109 1.31 1.57 1.64
N SER A 110 0.33 1.76 0.75
CA SER A 110 0.17 1.08 -0.53
C SER A 110 -0.22 2.12 -1.58
N LYS A 111 0.25 1.96 -2.82
CA LYS A 111 -0.06 2.85 -3.94
C LYS A 111 -0.30 2.03 -5.19
N HIS A 112 -1.38 2.37 -5.89
CA HIS A 112 -1.72 1.76 -7.17
C HIS A 112 -1.32 2.68 -8.31
N TYR A 113 -0.65 2.11 -9.30
CA TYR A 113 -0.25 2.78 -10.52
C TYR A 113 -0.77 1.99 -11.71
N ASN A 114 -1.12 2.68 -12.79
CA ASN A 114 -1.43 2.05 -14.06
C ASN A 114 -0.29 2.36 -15.03
N PHE A 115 0.51 1.35 -15.37
CA PHE A 115 1.57 1.45 -16.36
C PHE A 115 1.12 0.74 -17.63
N ALA A 116 0.79 1.52 -18.67
CA ALA A 116 0.40 1.01 -19.99
C ALA A 116 -0.73 -0.05 -19.96
N GLY A 117 -1.74 0.14 -19.12
CA GLY A 117 -2.87 -0.79 -18.95
C GLY A 117 -2.64 -1.87 -17.89
N THR A 118 -1.45 -1.94 -17.29
CA THR A 118 -1.12 -2.87 -16.21
C THR A 118 -1.24 -2.17 -14.85
N LEU A 119 -2.11 -2.68 -13.99
CA LEU A 119 -2.22 -2.21 -12.62
C LEU A 119 -1.08 -2.79 -11.78
N VAL A 120 -0.21 -1.92 -11.28
CA VAL A 120 0.91 -2.26 -10.40
C VAL A 120 0.59 -1.73 -9.00
N ASN A 121 0.68 -2.61 -8.01
CA ASN A 121 0.56 -2.23 -6.60
C ASN A 121 1.95 -2.14 -5.96
N ILE A 122 2.27 -0.97 -5.41
CA ILE A 122 3.52 -0.68 -4.72
C ILE A 122 3.22 -0.54 -3.23
N ASN A 123 3.63 -1.55 -2.48
CA ASN A 123 3.47 -1.62 -1.03
C ASN A 123 4.76 -1.20 -0.33
N LEU A 124 4.64 -0.65 0.88
CA LEU A 124 5.77 -0.51 1.80
C LEU A 124 6.42 -1.87 2.01
N LYS A 125 7.74 -1.94 1.78
CA LYS A 125 8.53 -3.16 1.88
C LYS A 125 9.15 -3.32 3.26
N LEU A 126 9.48 -4.56 3.63
CA LEU A 126 10.07 -4.88 4.93
C LEU A 126 11.39 -4.13 5.14
N GLY A 127 12.27 -4.11 4.13
CA GLY A 127 13.54 -3.38 4.24
C GLY A 127 13.32 -1.89 4.52
N GLU A 128 12.37 -1.27 3.82
CA GLU A 128 12.04 0.14 4.01
C GLU A 128 11.42 0.43 5.38
N LEU A 129 10.60 -0.50 5.89
CA LEU A 129 10.06 -0.43 7.25
C LEU A 129 11.18 -0.49 8.29
N LEU A 130 12.18 -1.35 8.11
CA LEU A 130 13.32 -1.47 9.02
C LEU A 130 14.19 -0.21 9.00
N GLU A 131 14.46 0.35 7.83
CA GLU A 131 15.14 1.64 7.69
C GLU A 131 14.33 2.79 8.32
N LEU A 132 13.00 2.77 8.19
CA LEU A 132 12.13 3.77 8.81
C LEU A 132 12.17 3.68 10.34
N TRP A 133 12.09 2.46 10.88
CA TRP A 133 12.22 2.21 12.31
C TRP A 133 13.60 2.52 12.85
N ASP A 134 14.61 2.64 11.99
CA ASP A 134 15.95 3.04 12.39
C ASP A 134 16.07 4.52 12.75
N ASN A 135 15.13 5.33 12.26
CA ASN A 135 15.09 6.75 12.53
C ASN A 135 14.60 7.05 13.96
N GLU A 136 15.25 7.99 14.64
CA GLU A 136 14.89 8.43 16.01
C GLU A 136 13.43 8.87 16.15
N GLN A 137 12.83 9.41 15.09
CA GLN A 137 11.42 9.75 15.03
C GLN A 137 10.50 8.54 15.28
N PHE A 138 10.98 7.32 14.98
CA PHE A 138 10.24 6.05 15.10
C PHE A 138 10.73 5.15 16.24
N LYS A 139 11.70 5.58 17.05
CA LYS A 139 12.21 4.84 18.21
C LYS A 139 11.81 5.50 19.52
N ILE A 140 11.49 4.74 20.56
CA ILE A 140 11.29 5.27 21.92
C ILE A 140 11.85 4.28 22.95
N PRO A 141 12.48 4.72 24.05
CA PRO A 141 12.90 3.82 25.11
C PRO A 141 11.71 3.09 25.74
N CYS A 142 11.86 1.79 25.96
CA CYS A 142 10.92 0.98 26.73
C CYS A 142 11.39 0.84 28.18
N LYS A 143 10.44 0.60 29.10
CA LYS A 143 10.73 0.36 30.53
C LYS A 143 11.61 -0.87 30.77
N CYS A 144 11.59 -1.85 29.87
CA CYS A 144 12.44 -3.04 29.96
C CYS A 144 13.91 -2.78 29.54
N GLY A 145 14.27 -1.53 29.19
CA GLY A 145 15.62 -1.15 28.76
C GLY A 145 15.88 -1.31 27.26
N SER A 146 14.98 -1.95 26.52
CA SER A 146 15.07 -2.08 25.05
C SER A 146 14.43 -0.89 24.33
N THR A 147 14.66 -0.77 23.02
CA THR A 147 14.03 0.26 22.18
C THR A 147 12.73 -0.27 21.58
N ALA A 148 11.63 0.45 21.79
CA ALA A 148 10.35 0.21 21.14
C ALA A 148 10.23 0.99 19.82
N VAL A 149 9.52 0.42 18.84
CA VAL A 149 9.36 1.00 17.51
C VAL A 149 7.91 1.46 17.27
N ILE A 150 7.75 2.59 16.59
CA ILE A 150 6.44 3.21 16.31
C ILE A 150 5.75 2.44 15.18
N HIS A 151 4.57 1.90 15.45
CA HIS A 151 3.75 1.19 14.45
C HIS A 151 2.41 1.88 14.17
N TYR A 152 2.10 2.94 14.92
CA TYR A 152 0.92 3.76 14.70
C TYR A 152 1.22 5.22 15.01
N PHE A 153 0.79 6.14 14.17
CA PHE A 153 0.79 7.56 14.50
C PHE A 153 -0.38 8.30 13.84
N SER A 154 -0.98 9.23 14.56
CA SER A 154 -2.02 10.11 14.03
C SER A 154 -1.79 11.54 14.47
N GLY A 155 -2.22 12.51 13.69
CA GLY A 155 -1.99 13.90 14.03
C GLY A 155 -2.62 14.90 13.09
N SER A 156 -2.28 16.17 13.27
CA SER A 156 -2.76 17.26 12.43
C SER A 156 -1.59 17.86 11.65
N PRO A 157 -1.65 17.91 10.31
CA PRO A 157 -0.62 18.57 9.51
C PRO A 157 -0.57 20.08 9.77
N LEU A 158 -1.68 20.70 10.17
CA LEU A 158 -1.77 22.14 10.40
C LEU A 158 -1.09 22.56 11.71
N SER A 159 -1.32 21.81 12.79
CA SER A 159 -0.74 22.11 14.11
C SER A 159 0.61 21.43 14.35
N GLY A 160 0.96 20.44 13.53
CA GLY A 160 2.11 19.55 13.75
C GLY A 160 1.93 18.56 14.91
N GLY A 161 0.90 18.71 15.75
CA GLY A 161 0.63 17.82 16.88
C GLY A 161 0.38 16.38 16.43
N SER A 162 0.92 15.43 17.20
CA SER A 162 0.71 13.99 16.95
C SER A 162 0.56 13.19 18.23
N ILE A 163 -0.08 12.03 18.08
CA ILE A 163 -0.15 10.95 19.06
C ILE A 163 0.33 9.68 18.35
N ALA A 164 1.21 8.93 18.98
CA ALA A 164 1.72 7.69 18.44
C ALA A 164 1.60 6.53 19.44
N THR A 165 1.69 5.31 18.91
CA THR A 165 1.82 4.06 19.67
C THR A 165 3.03 3.31 19.17
N SER A 166 3.84 2.80 20.10
CA SER A 166 4.96 1.91 19.82
C SER A 166 4.75 0.53 20.43
N ILE A 167 5.54 -0.43 19.97
CA ILE A 167 5.62 -1.77 20.52
C ILE A 167 7.08 -2.13 20.81
N CYS A 168 7.32 -2.71 21.97
CA CYS A 168 8.64 -3.22 22.31
C CYS A 168 8.89 -4.58 21.65
N PRO A 169 9.98 -4.79 20.91
CA PRO A 169 10.31 -6.09 20.35
C PRO A 169 10.58 -7.16 21.42
N ASN A 170 11.14 -6.74 22.56
CA ASN A 170 11.56 -7.63 23.65
C ASN A 170 10.39 -8.00 24.58
N CYS A 171 9.86 -7.05 25.36
CA CYS A 171 8.77 -7.34 26.31
C CYS A 171 7.36 -7.37 25.70
N LYS A 172 7.22 -7.06 24.40
CA LYS A 172 5.94 -6.99 23.66
C LYS A 172 4.92 -5.99 24.18
N GLU A 173 5.27 -5.17 25.19
CA GLU A 173 4.40 -4.12 25.69
C GLU A 173 4.19 -3.02 24.64
N GLN A 174 2.95 -2.53 24.55
CA GLN A 174 2.61 -1.35 23.76
C GLN A 174 2.68 -0.09 24.61
N ILE A 175 3.29 0.96 24.07
CA ILE A 175 3.37 2.27 24.70
C ILE A 175 2.44 3.20 23.93
N HIS A 176 1.34 3.59 24.56
CA HIS A 176 0.32 4.47 23.98
C HIS A 176 0.56 5.94 24.34
N ASN A 177 -0.17 6.83 23.66
CA ASN A 177 -0.20 8.26 23.95
C ASN A 177 1.17 8.96 23.87
N ILE A 178 2.05 8.50 22.98
CA ILE A 178 3.35 9.13 22.73
C ILE A 178 3.11 10.47 22.04
N ARG A 179 3.51 11.57 22.69
CA ARG A 179 3.34 12.95 22.22
C ARG A 179 4.71 13.64 22.08
N GLY A 180 4.71 14.91 21.66
CA GLY A 180 5.92 15.72 21.54
C GLY A 180 6.73 15.46 20.25
N ARG A 181 6.17 14.70 19.32
CA ARG A 181 6.75 14.43 18.00
C ARG A 181 5.90 15.09 16.92
N SER A 182 6.55 15.58 15.86
CA SER A 182 5.84 16.24 14.76
C SER A 182 5.17 15.23 13.83
N PHE A 183 3.88 15.41 13.56
CA PHE A 183 3.15 14.63 12.55
C PHE A 183 3.80 14.75 11.17
N GLY A 184 4.23 15.96 10.80
CA GLY A 184 4.88 16.22 9.52
C GLY A 184 6.19 15.44 9.35
N LYS A 185 6.95 15.24 10.42
CA LYS A 185 8.17 14.41 10.39
C LYS A 185 7.85 12.93 10.18
N TYR A 186 6.85 12.39 10.89
CA TYR A 186 6.40 11.02 10.68
C TYR A 186 5.97 10.78 9.23
N MET A 187 5.07 11.63 8.71
CA MET A 187 4.61 11.54 7.34
C MET A 187 5.73 11.74 6.34
N GLY A 188 6.62 12.72 6.56
CA GLY A 188 7.71 13.03 5.65
C GLY A 188 8.66 11.85 5.45
N HIS A 189 9.10 11.21 6.53
CA HIS A 189 9.98 10.03 6.43
C HIS A 189 9.30 8.85 5.76
N LEU A 190 8.04 8.57 6.10
CA LEU A 190 7.28 7.48 5.47
C LEU A 190 7.06 7.73 3.98
N LEU A 191 6.64 8.94 3.59
CA LEU A 191 6.40 9.31 2.20
C LEU A 191 7.69 9.31 1.38
N LEU A 192 8.82 9.71 1.97
CA LEU A 192 10.12 9.63 1.32
C LEU A 192 10.47 8.18 0.98
N LYS A 193 10.33 7.26 1.94
CA LYS A 193 10.57 5.83 1.70
C LYS A 193 9.66 5.28 0.61
N MET A 194 8.36 5.53 0.69
CA MET A 194 7.41 5.13 -0.34
C MET A 194 7.74 5.69 -1.73
N ARG A 195 8.27 6.92 -1.80
CA ARG A 195 8.69 7.54 -3.06
C ARG A 195 9.92 6.82 -3.63
N GLU A 196 10.93 6.54 -2.81
CA GLU A 196 12.11 5.78 -3.21
C GLU A 196 11.72 4.40 -3.78
N SER A 197 10.78 3.69 -3.16
CA SER A 197 10.24 2.42 -3.68
C SER A 197 9.58 2.59 -5.02
N THR A 198 8.74 3.63 -5.13
CA THR A 198 8.00 3.91 -6.36
C THR A 198 8.95 4.17 -7.52
N GLU A 199 10.00 4.97 -7.28
CA GLU A 199 11.01 5.26 -8.29
C GLU A 199 11.80 4.01 -8.70
N LYS A 200 12.15 3.12 -7.75
CA LYS A 200 12.81 1.83 -8.05
C LYS A 200 11.93 0.93 -8.91
N VAL A 201 10.66 0.74 -8.52
CA VAL A 201 9.71 -0.09 -9.27
C VAL A 201 9.46 0.49 -10.65
N ALA A 202 9.23 1.80 -10.77
CA ALA A 202 9.03 2.45 -12.06
C ALA A 202 10.22 2.25 -13.01
N LYS A 203 11.46 2.34 -12.49
CA LYS A 203 12.68 2.07 -13.27
C LYS A 203 12.77 0.61 -13.70
N SER A 204 12.49 -0.35 -12.82
CA SER A 204 12.49 -1.79 -13.17
C SER A 204 11.43 -2.11 -14.22
N VAL A 205 10.19 -1.66 -14.01
CA VAL A 205 9.09 -1.84 -14.98
C VAL A 205 9.45 -1.22 -16.34
N THR A 206 10.00 0.01 -16.36
CA THR A 206 10.41 0.66 -17.61
C THR A 206 11.52 -0.13 -18.31
N ALA A 207 12.54 -0.60 -17.57
CA ALA A 207 13.64 -1.37 -18.16
C ALA A 207 13.16 -2.70 -18.75
N GLN A 208 12.36 -3.45 -17.98
CA GLN A 208 11.76 -4.71 -18.42
C GLN A 208 10.78 -4.49 -19.58
N TRP A 209 10.04 -3.37 -19.62
CA TRP A 209 9.18 -3.00 -20.74
C TRP A 209 10.01 -2.79 -22.01
N THR A 210 11.06 -1.99 -21.95
CA THR A 210 11.96 -1.74 -23.09
C THR A 210 12.57 -3.03 -23.63
N LEU A 211 12.97 -3.95 -22.75
CA LEU A 211 13.46 -5.28 -23.16
C LEU A 211 12.37 -6.08 -23.88
N ALA A 212 11.17 -6.17 -23.30
CA ALA A 212 10.04 -6.87 -23.91
C ALA A 212 9.63 -6.26 -25.26
N GLU A 213 9.72 -4.94 -25.43
CA GLU A 213 9.50 -4.27 -26.72
C GLU A 213 10.54 -4.68 -27.75
N SER A 214 11.83 -4.69 -27.38
CA SER A 214 12.90 -5.10 -28.28
C SER A 214 12.81 -6.57 -28.72
N GLU A 215 12.40 -7.46 -27.81
CA GLU A 215 12.20 -8.88 -28.13
C GLU A 215 10.99 -9.10 -29.02
N TYR A 216 9.92 -8.35 -28.76
CA TYR A 216 8.73 -8.37 -29.61
C TYR A 216 9.07 -7.91 -31.02
N GLU A 217 9.81 -6.81 -31.18
CA GLU A 217 10.24 -6.31 -32.50
C GLU A 217 11.10 -7.33 -33.26
N LYS A 218 12.02 -8.02 -32.57
CA LYS A 218 12.79 -9.13 -33.16
C LYS A 218 11.90 -10.27 -33.65
N LYS A 219 10.98 -10.75 -32.80
CA LYS A 219 10.07 -11.86 -33.15
C LYS A 219 9.17 -11.51 -34.34
N VAL A 220 8.68 -10.27 -34.40
CA VAL A 220 7.90 -9.78 -35.55
C VAL A 220 8.75 -9.73 -36.82
N ALA A 221 10.00 -9.27 -36.73
CA ALA A 221 10.93 -9.25 -37.87
C ALA A 221 11.28 -10.67 -38.36
N GLU A 222 11.30 -11.66 -37.46
CA GLU A 222 11.49 -13.09 -37.77
C GLU A 222 10.24 -13.76 -38.39
N GLY A 223 9.15 -13.01 -38.58
CA GLY A 223 7.92 -13.49 -39.22
C GLY A 223 6.93 -14.16 -38.26
N HIS A 224 7.16 -14.11 -36.95
CA HIS A 224 6.18 -14.57 -35.97
C HIS A 224 4.98 -13.61 -35.91
N SER A 225 3.75 -14.14 -35.91
CA SER A 225 2.55 -13.31 -35.97
C SER A 225 2.36 -12.46 -34.71
N SER A 226 2.19 -11.15 -34.90
CA SER A 226 1.98 -10.15 -33.85
C SER A 226 0.73 -10.34 -32.99
N CYS A 227 -0.26 -11.10 -33.46
CA CYS A 227 -1.57 -11.18 -32.79
C CYS A 227 -1.57 -12.00 -31.48
N TRP A 228 -0.55 -12.83 -31.23
CA TRP A 228 -0.48 -13.70 -30.05
C TRP A 228 0.50 -13.23 -28.97
N TYR A 229 1.32 -12.21 -29.25
CA TYR A 229 2.33 -11.71 -28.32
C TYR A 229 1.97 -10.30 -27.85
N ARG A 230 1.46 -10.18 -26.61
CA ARG A 230 1.33 -8.87 -25.96
C ARG A 230 2.69 -8.47 -25.37
N LYS A 231 3.14 -7.24 -25.66
CA LYS A 231 4.28 -6.62 -24.98
C LYS A 231 4.09 -6.75 -23.47
N GLY A 232 5.05 -7.38 -22.79
CA GLY A 232 4.99 -7.55 -21.34
C GLY A 232 4.16 -8.73 -20.82
N ALA A 233 3.70 -9.66 -21.65
CA ALA A 233 2.98 -10.84 -21.15
C ALA A 233 3.80 -11.67 -20.12
N GLU A 234 5.12 -11.57 -20.17
CA GLU A 234 6.09 -12.30 -19.33
C GLU A 234 6.62 -11.45 -18.16
N PHE A 235 5.98 -10.32 -17.82
CA PHE A 235 6.34 -9.55 -16.63
C PHE A 235 6.14 -10.38 -15.36
N HIS A 236 7.24 -10.92 -14.86
CA HIS A 236 7.33 -11.55 -13.56
C HIS A 236 8.26 -10.67 -12.71
N GLY A 237 7.76 -10.20 -11.56
CA GLY A 237 8.55 -9.35 -10.66
C GLY A 237 9.91 -9.99 -10.32
N ASP A 238 10.91 -9.16 -10.08
CA ASP A 238 12.29 -9.63 -9.88
C ASP A 238 12.41 -10.56 -8.66
N GLY A 239 12.66 -11.85 -8.91
CA GLY A 239 13.14 -12.82 -7.91
C GLY A 239 12.14 -13.88 -7.45
N LYS A 240 12.67 -14.92 -6.76
CA LYS A 240 11.84 -15.90 -6.07
C LYS A 240 11.04 -15.19 -4.97
N SER A 241 9.72 -15.25 -5.04
CA SER A 241 8.85 -14.71 -4.00
C SER A 241 9.17 -15.38 -2.66
N CYS A 242 9.48 -14.57 -1.64
CA CYS A 242 9.59 -15.01 -0.26
C CYS A 242 8.42 -14.41 0.52
N ASP A 243 7.81 -15.20 1.40
CA ASP A 243 6.83 -14.68 2.35
C ASP A 243 7.46 -14.52 3.74
N LEU A 244 6.75 -13.81 4.61
CA LEU A 244 7.23 -13.51 5.96
C LEU A 244 7.43 -14.78 6.80
N GLU A 245 6.59 -15.80 6.60
CA GLU A 245 6.66 -17.08 7.31
C GLU A 245 7.93 -17.85 6.93
N THR A 246 8.23 -17.95 5.64
CA THR A 246 9.44 -18.59 5.12
C THR A 246 10.68 -17.89 5.63
N MET A 247 10.74 -16.56 5.56
CA MET A 247 11.88 -15.79 6.09
C MET A 247 12.09 -16.06 7.58
N ILE A 248 11.03 -16.01 8.40
CA ILE A 248 11.14 -16.25 9.84
C ILE A 248 11.69 -17.66 10.11
N ASN A 249 11.17 -18.68 9.43
CA ASN A 249 11.65 -20.05 9.59
C ASN A 249 13.13 -20.18 9.18
N GLU A 250 13.53 -19.57 8.06
CA GLU A 250 14.92 -19.58 7.61
C GLU A 250 15.86 -18.90 8.61
N LEU A 251 15.45 -17.77 9.21
CA LEU A 251 16.22 -17.08 10.24
C LEU A 251 16.32 -17.90 11.54
N GLN A 252 15.22 -18.50 12.00
CA GLN A 252 15.22 -19.37 13.18
C GLN A 252 16.16 -20.57 13.00
N LEU A 253 16.07 -21.26 11.86
CA LEU A 253 16.94 -22.39 11.54
C LEU A 253 18.43 -22.01 11.57
N LYS A 254 18.76 -20.78 11.14
CA LYS A 254 20.13 -20.27 11.22
C LYS A 254 20.57 -20.04 12.67
N GLU A 255 19.73 -19.44 13.51
CA GLU A 255 20.08 -19.26 14.94
C GLU A 255 20.31 -20.60 15.63
N PHE A 256 19.50 -21.63 15.32
CA PHE A 256 19.72 -22.98 15.85
C PHE A 256 21.03 -23.61 15.36
N ALA A 257 21.40 -23.39 14.10
CA ALA A 257 22.64 -23.91 13.55
C ALA A 257 23.91 -23.20 14.09
N GLN A 258 23.80 -21.93 14.49
CA GLN A 258 24.91 -21.16 15.08
C GLN A 258 25.13 -21.42 16.57
N GLN A 259 24.18 -22.08 17.24
CA GLN A 259 24.26 -22.46 18.66
C GLN A 259 24.82 -23.87 18.89
N GLN A 260 25.15 -24.60 17.82
CA GLN A 260 25.83 -25.91 17.83
C GLN A 260 27.32 -25.74 17.53
#